data_AF-A0A3B9K4X6-F1
#
_entry.id   AF-A0A3B9K4X6-F1
#
_cell.length_a   1.000
_cell.length_b   1.000
_cell.length_c   1.000
_cell.angle_alpha   90.00
_cell.angle_beta   90.00
_cell.angle_gamma   90.00
#
_symmetry.space_group_name_H-M   'P 1'
#
loop_
_entity.id
_entity.type
_entity.pdbx_description
1 polymer ?
#
loop_
_entity_poly.entity_id
_entity_poly.type
_entity_poly.pdbx_seq_one_letter_code
_entity_poly.pdbx_strand_id
1 'polypeptide(L)'
;EMNPRVSRSSALASKATGFPIAKIAAKLAVGFTLDELTNDITKTTPASFEPTIDYIVTKIPRFAFEKFPGTEPLLTTSMKSVGEAMSIGRTFPESLQKALRSMETGFNGLDKIKNNFSKRKNFHLLKQNSPDKIFRIAQALRSGLSIEKIQQITKYDKWFIEQLKIITDTEKILKNKKIPLNRELLIRVKSLGFSDKKIAEIRGSEEKIVKKLRERLKVSPIFKRVDTCASEFPSTTSYMYSTYEENAFSQIKGCESKPSQKKKVIILGGGPNRIGQGIEFDYCCVHASYALKQIGIESIMVNCNPETVSTDYDTSDKLYFEPLTEEDVLEIAKKEKSKGTLLGIIVQFGGQTPLKLCKALKESKIPILGTSPDAIDLAEDRKRFKELLLKINLK
;
A
#
# COMPACT_ATOMS: atom_id res chain seq x y z
N GLU A 1 4.43 -28.42 -7.22
CA GLU A 1 4.78 -28.88 -5.86
C GLU A 1 3.59 -28.68 -4.92
N MET A 2 3.60 -29.30 -3.74
CA MET A 2 2.64 -29.04 -2.67
C MET A 2 3.40 -28.73 -1.38
N ASN A 3 2.83 -27.87 -0.53
CA ASN A 3 3.43 -27.49 0.75
C ASN A 3 2.42 -27.82 1.87
N PRO A 4 2.63 -28.88 2.67
CA PRO A 4 1.64 -29.38 3.64
C PRO A 4 1.66 -28.59 4.95
N ARG A 5 1.62 -27.25 4.85
CA ARG A 5 1.64 -26.31 5.98
C ARG A 5 1.19 -24.92 5.53
N VAL A 6 0.97 -24.03 6.50
CA VAL A 6 0.88 -22.59 6.23
C VAL A 6 2.17 -22.08 5.58
N SER A 7 2.04 -21.04 4.76
CA SER A 7 3.10 -20.46 3.94
C SER A 7 2.95 -18.95 3.82
N ARG A 8 3.95 -18.28 3.25
CA ARG A 8 3.82 -16.88 2.81
C ARG A 8 2.60 -16.67 1.91
N SER A 9 2.27 -17.66 1.08
CA SER A 9 1.11 -17.60 0.19
C SER A 9 -0.21 -17.75 0.94
N SER A 10 -0.27 -18.55 2.01
CA SER A 10 -1.48 -18.60 2.85
C SER A 10 -1.66 -17.32 3.65
N ALA A 11 -0.58 -16.70 4.15
CA ALA A 11 -0.66 -15.39 4.81
C ALA A 11 -1.18 -14.32 3.84
N LEU A 12 -0.60 -14.27 2.63
CA LEU A 12 -1.07 -13.39 1.56
C LEU A 12 -2.55 -13.65 1.22
N ALA A 13 -2.95 -14.90 1.04
CA ALA A 13 -4.34 -15.26 0.73
C ALA A 13 -5.30 -14.87 1.86
N SER A 14 -4.90 -15.03 3.12
CA SER A 14 -5.69 -14.59 4.27
C SER A 14 -5.91 -13.09 4.29
N LYS A 15 -4.86 -12.31 4.01
CA LYS A 15 -5.01 -10.85 3.88
C LYS A 15 -5.82 -10.49 2.65
N ALA A 16 -5.60 -11.16 1.53
CA ALA A 16 -6.28 -10.88 0.27
C ALA A 16 -7.79 -11.12 0.33
N THR A 17 -8.22 -12.17 1.02
CA THR A 17 -9.64 -12.58 1.07
C THR A 17 -10.33 -12.12 2.34
N GLY A 18 -9.58 -11.92 3.43
CA GLY A 18 -10.10 -11.79 4.78
C GLY A 18 -10.34 -13.12 5.51
N PHE A 19 -10.14 -14.26 4.85
CA PHE A 19 -10.33 -15.58 5.45
C PHE A 19 -9.10 -16.02 6.26
N PRO A 20 -9.19 -16.24 7.59
CA PRO A 20 -8.03 -16.47 8.45
C PRO A 20 -7.56 -17.94 8.43
N ILE A 21 -6.88 -18.34 7.36
CA ILE A 21 -6.46 -19.74 7.06
C ILE A 21 -5.76 -20.39 8.25
N ALA A 22 -4.78 -19.73 8.87
CA ALA A 22 -4.04 -20.31 10.00
C ALA A 22 -4.94 -20.55 11.23
N LYS A 23 -5.86 -19.62 11.51
CA LYS A 23 -6.81 -19.72 12.64
C LYS A 23 -7.82 -20.85 12.41
N ILE A 24 -8.32 -21.00 11.18
CA ILE A 24 -9.22 -22.09 10.80
C ILE A 24 -8.48 -23.44 10.83
N ALA A 25 -7.28 -23.51 10.23
CA ALA A 25 -6.48 -24.73 10.22
C ALA A 25 -6.14 -25.24 11.63
N ALA A 26 -5.87 -24.33 12.58
CA ALA A 26 -5.63 -24.70 13.98
C ALA A 26 -6.86 -25.35 14.64
N LYS A 27 -8.07 -24.88 14.31
CA LYS A 27 -9.32 -25.48 14.81
C LYS A 27 -9.60 -26.83 14.16
N LEU A 28 -9.40 -26.96 12.85
CA LEU A 28 -9.53 -28.24 12.16
C LEU A 28 -8.58 -29.31 12.73
N ALA A 29 -7.37 -28.91 13.13
CA ALA A 29 -6.38 -29.82 13.72
C ALA A 29 -6.82 -30.43 15.07
N VAL A 30 -7.82 -29.85 15.74
CA VAL A 30 -8.38 -30.37 17.00
C VAL A 30 -9.79 -30.97 16.81
N GLY A 31 -10.16 -31.30 15.58
CA GLY A 31 -11.34 -32.13 15.27
C GLY A 31 -12.56 -31.38 14.75
N PHE A 32 -12.51 -30.05 14.62
CA PHE A 32 -13.61 -29.30 14.00
C PHE A 32 -13.73 -29.58 12.50
N THR A 33 -14.93 -29.41 11.96
CA THR A 33 -15.18 -29.33 10.51
C THR A 33 -15.44 -27.88 10.07
N LEU A 34 -15.39 -27.60 8.77
CA LEU A 34 -15.53 -26.22 8.27
C LEU A 34 -16.93 -25.63 8.49
N ASP A 35 -17.97 -26.47 8.47
CA ASP A 35 -19.37 -26.10 8.67
C ASP A 35 -19.70 -25.78 10.14
N GLU A 36 -18.91 -26.30 11.09
CA GLU A 36 -19.01 -25.98 12.52
C GLU A 36 -18.39 -24.62 12.88
N LEU A 37 -17.54 -24.07 12.00
CA LEU A 37 -16.80 -22.84 12.25
C LEU A 37 -17.50 -21.64 11.61
N THR A 38 -17.62 -20.53 12.34
CA THR A 38 -18.17 -19.28 11.81
C THR A 38 -17.10 -18.47 11.07
N ASN A 39 -17.49 -17.81 9.97
CA ASN A 39 -16.67 -16.81 9.28
C ASN A 39 -16.50 -15.55 10.15
N ASP A 40 -15.25 -15.23 10.51
CA ASP A 40 -14.92 -14.11 11.40
C ASP A 40 -15.35 -12.73 10.87
N ILE A 41 -15.43 -12.56 9.55
CA ILE A 41 -15.69 -11.25 8.92
C ILE A 41 -17.18 -10.96 8.73
N THR A 42 -17.96 -11.93 8.25
CA THR A 42 -19.42 -11.78 8.09
C THR A 42 -20.16 -12.08 9.40
N LYS A 43 -19.62 -13.01 10.22
CA LYS A 43 -20.20 -13.52 11.47
C LYS A 43 -21.55 -14.23 11.33
N THR A 44 -22.07 -14.34 10.11
CA THR A 44 -23.38 -14.92 9.80
C THR A 44 -23.29 -16.14 8.89
N THR A 45 -22.11 -16.43 8.32
CA THR A 45 -21.88 -17.55 7.41
C THR A 45 -20.90 -18.55 8.03
N PRO A 46 -20.92 -19.83 7.63
CA PRO A 46 -19.91 -20.80 8.06
C PRO A 46 -18.54 -20.50 7.39
N ALA A 47 -17.50 -21.22 7.80
CA ALA A 47 -16.18 -21.22 7.18
C ALA A 47 -16.10 -22.18 5.97
N SER A 48 -17.13 -23.01 5.76
CA SER A 48 -17.29 -23.91 4.61
C SER A 48 -17.79 -23.17 3.37
N PHE A 49 -16.98 -22.27 2.82
CA PHE A 49 -17.26 -21.54 1.59
C PHE A 49 -15.97 -21.17 0.86
N GLU A 50 -16.09 -20.76 -0.41
CA GLU A 50 -14.99 -20.17 -1.15
C GLU A 50 -15.13 -18.65 -1.16
N PRO A 51 -14.13 -17.89 -0.66
CA PRO A 51 -14.21 -16.44 -0.67
C PRO A 51 -14.34 -15.87 -2.08
N THR A 52 -15.26 -14.94 -2.26
CA THR A 52 -15.40 -14.15 -3.49
C THR A 52 -14.97 -12.72 -3.20
N ILE A 53 -14.11 -12.16 -4.05
CA ILE A 53 -13.61 -10.79 -3.91
C ILE A 53 -14.07 -9.95 -5.10
N ASP A 54 -14.43 -8.70 -4.83
CA ASP A 54 -14.85 -7.72 -5.84
C ASP A 54 -13.74 -6.68 -6.13
N TYR A 55 -12.49 -7.05 -5.86
CA TYR A 55 -11.29 -6.25 -6.02
C TYR A 55 -10.11 -7.10 -6.47
N ILE A 56 -9.00 -6.44 -6.81
CA ILE A 56 -7.75 -7.06 -7.23
C ILE A 56 -6.67 -6.79 -6.18
N VAL A 57 -6.00 -7.87 -5.77
CA VAL A 57 -4.86 -7.82 -4.85
C VAL A 57 -3.57 -7.99 -5.63
N THR A 58 -2.62 -7.08 -5.43
CA THR A 58 -1.28 -7.15 -6.04
C THR A 58 -0.24 -7.24 -4.94
N LYS A 59 0.66 -8.21 -5.07
CA LYS A 59 1.82 -8.38 -4.19
C LYS A 59 3.11 -8.16 -4.97
N ILE A 60 4.02 -7.37 -4.41
CA ILE A 60 5.35 -7.11 -4.99
C ILE A 60 6.44 -7.44 -3.97
N PRO A 61 7.45 -8.26 -4.33
CA PRO A 61 8.56 -8.59 -3.45
C PRO A 61 9.54 -7.40 -3.30
N ARG A 62 10.04 -7.21 -2.07
CA ARG A 62 11.10 -6.25 -1.72
C ARG A 62 12.45 -6.95 -1.76
N PHE A 63 13.42 -6.37 -2.45
CA PHE A 63 14.81 -6.86 -2.52
C PHE A 63 15.76 -5.93 -1.75
N ALA A 64 17.01 -6.32 -1.53
CA ALA A 64 18.02 -5.44 -0.92
C ALA A 64 19.40 -5.64 -1.55
N PHE A 65 19.47 -5.82 -2.87
CA PHE A 65 20.72 -6.08 -3.61
C PHE A 65 21.77 -4.98 -3.40
N GLU A 66 21.37 -3.74 -3.10
CA GLU A 66 22.26 -2.64 -2.76
C GLU A 66 23.16 -2.93 -1.54
N LYS A 67 22.76 -3.87 -0.68
CA LYS A 67 23.56 -4.33 0.47
C LYS A 67 24.52 -5.48 0.14
N PHE A 68 24.46 -6.02 -1.07
CA PHE A 68 25.23 -7.17 -1.51
C PHE A 68 25.92 -6.88 -2.85
N PRO A 69 26.96 -6.02 -2.87
CA PRO A 69 27.56 -5.52 -4.12
C PRO A 69 28.16 -6.62 -5.01
N GLY A 70 28.57 -7.76 -4.45
CA GLY A 70 29.05 -8.91 -5.21
C GLY A 70 27.94 -9.80 -5.80
N THR A 71 26.67 -9.47 -5.59
CA THR A 71 25.52 -10.28 -6.05
C THR A 71 24.80 -9.59 -7.20
N GLU A 72 24.68 -10.27 -8.33
CA GLU A 72 23.87 -9.78 -9.44
C GLU A 72 22.37 -9.80 -9.11
N PRO A 73 21.61 -8.74 -9.47
CA PRO A 73 20.18 -8.62 -9.22
C PRO A 73 19.33 -9.44 -10.21
N LEU A 74 19.71 -10.70 -10.44
CA LEU A 74 19.00 -11.65 -11.28
C LEU A 74 18.12 -12.58 -10.42
N LEU A 75 16.87 -12.75 -10.85
CA LEU A 75 15.87 -13.57 -10.19
C LEU A 75 15.85 -14.96 -10.81
N THR A 76 15.84 -15.98 -9.96
CA THR A 76 15.83 -17.39 -10.34
C THR A 76 14.74 -18.12 -9.55
N THR A 77 14.73 -19.44 -9.59
CA THR A 77 13.86 -20.27 -8.74
C THR A 77 14.20 -20.16 -7.24
N SER A 78 15.41 -19.71 -6.90
CA SER A 78 15.81 -19.46 -5.52
C SER A 78 15.44 -18.04 -5.07
N MET A 79 14.78 -17.95 -3.91
CA MET A 79 14.24 -16.69 -3.40
C MET A 79 15.34 -15.76 -2.90
N LYS A 80 15.32 -14.50 -3.33
CA LYS A 80 16.28 -13.44 -2.93
C LYS A 80 15.60 -12.20 -2.34
N SER A 81 14.28 -12.18 -2.25
CA SER A 81 13.51 -11.09 -1.64
C SER A 81 13.59 -11.14 -0.12
N VAL A 82 13.62 -9.98 0.51
CA VAL A 82 13.73 -9.78 1.97
C VAL A 82 12.41 -9.40 2.63
N GLY A 83 11.35 -9.23 1.83
CA GLY A 83 10.00 -8.91 2.29
C GLY A 83 9.06 -8.71 1.10
N GLU A 84 7.86 -8.19 1.37
CA GLU A 84 6.83 -7.96 0.36
C GLU A 84 5.84 -6.88 0.79
N ALA A 85 5.29 -6.18 -0.19
CA ALA A 85 4.14 -5.30 0.01
C ALA A 85 2.94 -5.86 -0.74
N MET A 86 1.76 -5.66 -0.17
CA MET A 86 0.48 -5.97 -0.78
C MET A 86 -0.33 -4.67 -0.94
N SER A 87 -1.21 -4.64 -1.92
CA SER A 87 -2.22 -3.59 -2.02
C SER A 87 -3.49 -4.11 -2.66
N ILE A 88 -4.57 -3.39 -2.42
CA ILE A 88 -5.91 -3.69 -2.92
C ILE A 88 -6.38 -2.53 -3.79
N GLY A 89 -6.98 -2.81 -4.94
CA GLY A 89 -7.61 -1.82 -5.81
C GLY A 89 -8.76 -2.46 -6.59
N ARG A 90 -9.71 -1.66 -7.06
CA ARG A 90 -10.89 -2.15 -7.83
C ARG A 90 -10.52 -2.58 -9.25
N THR A 91 -9.37 -2.12 -9.73
CA THR A 91 -8.80 -2.50 -11.02
C THR A 91 -7.34 -2.92 -10.85
N PHE A 92 -6.82 -3.70 -11.81
CA PHE A 92 -5.42 -4.09 -11.78
C PHE A 92 -4.47 -2.89 -11.84
N PRO A 93 -4.68 -1.86 -12.70
CA PRO A 93 -3.84 -0.67 -12.68
C PRO A 93 -3.82 0.03 -11.32
N GLU A 94 -4.99 0.16 -10.67
CA GLU A 94 -5.08 0.76 -9.34
C GLU A 94 -4.28 -0.02 -8.31
N SER A 95 -4.53 -1.34 -8.23
CA SER A 95 -3.84 -2.25 -7.33
C SER A 95 -2.33 -2.24 -7.58
N LEU A 96 -1.89 -2.36 -8.83
CA LEU A 96 -0.47 -2.37 -9.18
C LEU A 96 0.25 -1.07 -8.78
N GLN A 97 -0.33 0.09 -9.11
CA GLN A 97 0.32 1.36 -8.80
C GLN A 97 0.36 1.65 -7.30
N LYS A 98 -0.62 1.16 -6.52
CA LYS A 98 -0.56 1.15 -5.06
C LYS A 98 0.60 0.27 -4.57
N ALA A 99 0.70 -0.97 -5.06
CA ALA A 99 1.79 -1.87 -4.67
C ALA A 99 3.17 -1.27 -4.96
N LEU A 100 3.36 -0.67 -6.14
CA LEU A 100 4.64 -0.07 -6.54
C LEU A 100 5.07 1.08 -5.62
N ARG A 101 4.13 1.93 -5.16
CA ARG A 101 4.44 3.00 -4.22
C ARG A 101 4.52 2.55 -2.76
N SER A 102 3.96 1.39 -2.42
CA SER A 102 4.14 0.74 -1.10
C SER A 102 5.54 0.14 -0.90
N MET A 103 6.35 -0.01 -1.96
CA MET A 103 7.61 -0.75 -1.89
C MET A 103 8.72 -0.06 -1.09
N GLU A 104 8.55 1.20 -0.68
CA GLU A 104 9.59 1.98 0.00
C GLU A 104 10.93 2.07 -0.78
N THR A 105 10.84 2.04 -2.11
CA THR A 105 11.98 2.17 -3.04
C THR A 105 12.05 3.55 -3.70
N GLY A 106 11.18 4.49 -3.30
CA GLY A 106 11.11 5.84 -3.87
C GLY A 106 10.33 5.95 -5.19
N PHE A 107 9.73 4.85 -5.65
CA PHE A 107 8.82 4.87 -6.80
C PHE A 107 7.45 5.43 -6.39
N ASN A 108 6.84 6.22 -7.28
CA ASN A 108 5.53 6.85 -7.10
C ASN A 108 4.45 6.17 -7.95
N GLY A 109 4.78 5.05 -8.59
CA GLY A 109 3.90 4.27 -9.46
C GLY A 109 4.75 3.49 -10.47
N LEU A 110 4.26 3.38 -11.71
CA LEU A 110 4.99 2.74 -12.80
C LEU A 110 6.07 3.68 -13.34
N ASP A 111 7.15 3.95 -12.60
CA ASP A 111 8.16 4.95 -12.97
C ASP A 111 9.01 4.59 -14.20
N LYS A 112 9.81 5.57 -14.65
CA LYS A 112 10.90 5.32 -15.60
C LYS A 112 12.17 5.01 -14.80
N ILE A 113 12.85 3.92 -15.14
CA ILE A 113 14.20 3.65 -14.61
C ILE A 113 15.24 4.49 -15.34
N LYS A 114 16.28 4.93 -14.61
CA LYS A 114 17.33 5.84 -15.11
C LYS A 114 18.24 5.24 -16.18
N ASN A 115 18.25 3.92 -16.35
CA ASN A 115 19.08 3.25 -17.34
C ASN A 115 18.67 3.64 -18.77
N ASN A 116 19.65 3.71 -19.69
CA ASN A 116 19.52 4.06 -21.11
C ASN A 116 18.69 3.03 -21.93
N PHE A 117 17.61 2.49 -21.38
CA PHE A 117 16.71 1.53 -21.99
C PHE A 117 15.96 2.09 -23.22
N SER A 118 16.12 3.39 -23.54
CA SER A 118 15.48 4.06 -24.68
C SER A 118 16.00 3.64 -26.07
N LYS A 119 17.09 2.87 -26.16
CA LYS A 119 17.62 2.40 -27.46
C LYS A 119 17.06 1.01 -27.80
N ARG A 120 16.63 0.80 -29.06
CA ARG A 120 16.21 -0.51 -29.61
C ARG A 120 17.18 -1.66 -29.28
N LYS A 121 18.46 -1.35 -29.02
CA LYS A 121 19.51 -2.31 -28.64
C LYS A 121 19.30 -2.95 -27.25
N ASN A 122 18.51 -2.36 -26.35
CA ASN A 122 18.38 -2.82 -24.96
C ASN A 122 17.19 -3.76 -24.70
N PHE A 123 16.39 -4.09 -25.72
CA PHE A 123 15.25 -5.02 -25.54
C PHE A 123 15.66 -6.44 -25.17
N HIS A 124 16.92 -6.84 -25.40
CA HIS A 124 17.44 -8.12 -24.91
C HIS A 124 17.37 -8.22 -23.37
N LEU A 125 17.44 -7.10 -22.65
CA LEU A 125 17.31 -7.03 -21.19
C LEU A 125 15.90 -7.36 -20.68
N LEU A 126 14.88 -7.41 -21.56
CA LEU A 126 13.54 -7.90 -21.20
C LEU A 126 13.51 -9.42 -20.97
N LYS A 127 14.51 -10.16 -21.48
CA LYS A 127 14.65 -11.60 -21.22
C LYS A 127 15.10 -11.87 -19.78
N GLN A 128 15.82 -10.93 -19.17
CA GLN A 128 16.36 -11.08 -17.83
C GLN A 128 15.27 -10.92 -16.77
N ASN A 129 15.15 -11.91 -15.89
CA ASN A 129 14.33 -11.79 -14.69
C ASN A 129 15.11 -10.97 -13.66
N SER A 130 14.60 -9.78 -13.34
CA SER A 130 15.22 -8.79 -12.48
C SER A 130 14.13 -8.00 -11.72
N PRO A 131 14.43 -7.43 -10.54
CA PRO A 131 13.44 -6.64 -9.79
C PRO A 131 12.80 -5.51 -10.58
N ASP A 132 13.53 -4.92 -11.54
CA ASP A 132 13.09 -3.80 -12.35
C ASP A 132 12.40 -4.20 -13.67
N LYS A 133 12.19 -5.51 -13.92
CA LYS A 133 11.61 -6.03 -15.18
C LYS A 133 10.28 -5.37 -15.54
N ILE A 134 9.40 -5.13 -14.57
CA ILE A 134 8.10 -4.49 -14.82
C ILE A 134 8.26 -3.05 -15.35
N PHE A 135 9.24 -2.29 -14.86
CA PHE A 135 9.55 -0.96 -15.36
C PHE A 135 10.18 -0.99 -16.76
N ARG A 136 11.03 -1.99 -17.03
CA ARG A 136 11.58 -2.23 -18.39
C ARG A 136 10.47 -2.53 -19.39
N ILE A 137 9.47 -3.34 -19.02
CA ILE A 137 8.29 -3.60 -19.85
C ILE A 137 7.52 -2.30 -20.12
N ALA A 138 7.27 -1.50 -19.08
CA ALA A 138 6.60 -0.20 -19.24
C ALA A 138 7.38 0.75 -20.16
N GLN A 139 8.72 0.75 -20.09
CA GLN A 139 9.56 1.53 -21.01
C GLN A 139 9.52 1.01 -22.45
N ALA A 140 9.45 -0.30 -22.65
CA ALA A 140 9.27 -0.88 -23.99
C ALA A 140 7.94 -0.43 -24.61
N LEU A 141 6.84 -0.46 -23.84
CA LEU A 141 5.53 0.06 -24.25
C LEU A 141 5.58 1.55 -24.61
N ARG A 142 6.22 2.37 -23.75
CA ARG A 142 6.43 3.80 -24.02
C ARG A 142 7.24 4.07 -25.29
N SER A 143 8.11 3.13 -25.68
CA SER A 143 8.94 3.21 -26.88
C SER A 143 8.24 2.69 -28.14
N GLY A 144 6.99 2.24 -28.03
CA GLY A 144 6.18 1.76 -29.15
C GLY A 144 6.40 0.29 -29.51
N LEU A 145 7.04 -0.52 -28.66
CA LEU A 145 7.14 -1.96 -28.91
C LEU A 145 5.75 -2.62 -28.78
N SER A 146 5.41 -3.53 -29.70
CA SER A 146 4.11 -4.21 -29.67
C SER A 146 3.97 -5.14 -28.46
N ILE A 147 2.74 -5.33 -28.01
CA ILE A 147 2.40 -6.21 -26.89
C ILE A 147 2.85 -7.64 -27.19
N GLU A 148 2.64 -8.10 -28.42
CA GLU A 148 3.00 -9.43 -28.91
C GLU A 148 4.50 -9.67 -28.79
N LYS A 149 5.32 -8.67 -29.16
CA LYS A 149 6.77 -8.79 -29.07
C LYS A 149 7.26 -8.76 -27.62
N ILE A 150 6.64 -7.95 -26.76
CA ILE A 150 6.94 -7.95 -25.32
C ILE A 150 6.60 -9.31 -24.70
N GLN A 151 5.42 -9.86 -25.00
CA GLN A 151 4.97 -11.16 -24.52
C GLN A 151 5.92 -12.27 -24.98
N GLN A 152 6.30 -12.28 -26.26
CA GLN A 152 7.23 -13.27 -26.81
C GLN A 152 8.58 -13.28 -26.08
N ILE A 153 9.10 -12.11 -25.70
CA ILE A 153 10.40 -11.96 -25.04
C ILE A 153 10.31 -12.24 -23.53
N THR A 154 9.30 -11.68 -22.86
CA THR A 154 9.21 -11.66 -21.39
C THR A 154 8.50 -12.87 -20.82
N LYS A 155 7.66 -13.53 -21.65
CA LYS A 155 6.69 -14.56 -21.29
C LYS A 155 5.60 -14.12 -20.31
N TYR A 156 5.46 -12.81 -20.07
CA TYR A 156 4.35 -12.28 -19.31
C TYR A 156 3.06 -12.49 -20.10
N ASP A 157 1.97 -12.83 -19.41
CA ASP A 157 0.67 -12.94 -20.05
C ASP A 157 0.29 -11.62 -20.74
N LYS A 158 -0.33 -11.74 -21.92
CA LYS A 158 -0.74 -10.61 -22.75
C LYS A 158 -1.65 -9.65 -21.97
N TRP A 159 -2.55 -10.18 -21.15
CA TRP A 159 -3.47 -9.38 -20.35
C TRP A 159 -2.74 -8.39 -19.43
N PHE A 160 -1.70 -8.83 -18.69
CA PHE A 160 -0.94 -7.94 -17.81
C PHE A 160 -0.21 -6.85 -18.60
N ILE A 161 0.32 -7.18 -19.78
CA ILE A 161 1.01 -6.20 -20.64
C ILE A 161 0.01 -5.16 -21.17
N GLU A 162 -1.21 -5.57 -21.51
CA GLU A 162 -2.31 -4.66 -21.87
C GLU A 162 -2.69 -3.73 -20.71
N GLN A 163 -2.74 -4.24 -19.48
CA GLN A 163 -2.99 -3.39 -18.31
C GLN A 163 -1.87 -2.36 -18.07
N LEU A 164 -0.60 -2.76 -18.26
CA LEU A 164 0.52 -1.80 -18.23
C LEU A 164 0.41 -0.78 -19.36
N LYS A 165 -0.07 -1.19 -20.53
CA LYS A 165 -0.30 -0.29 -21.66
C LYS A 165 -1.34 0.78 -21.33
N ILE A 166 -2.44 0.43 -20.66
CA ILE A 166 -3.46 1.40 -20.18
C ILE A 166 -2.80 2.51 -19.34
N ILE A 167 -1.90 2.13 -18.40
CA ILE A 167 -1.16 3.10 -17.59
C ILE A 167 -0.29 3.99 -18.49
N THR A 168 0.55 3.40 -19.35
CA THR A 168 1.47 4.17 -20.19
C THR A 168 0.79 5.06 -21.24
N ASP A 169 -0.39 4.67 -21.73
CA ASP A 169 -1.19 5.51 -22.64
C ASP A 169 -1.86 6.66 -21.88
N THR A 170 -2.31 6.41 -20.64
CA THR A 170 -2.82 7.47 -19.75
C THR A 170 -1.72 8.50 -19.43
N GLU A 171 -0.47 8.08 -19.29
CA GLU A 171 0.66 9.02 -19.18
C GLU A 171 0.80 9.94 -20.40
N LYS A 172 0.49 9.46 -21.62
CA LYS A 172 0.55 10.30 -22.82
C LYS A 172 -0.53 11.38 -22.78
N ILE A 173 -1.73 11.05 -22.31
CA ILE A 173 -2.82 12.01 -22.09
C ILE A 173 -2.38 13.05 -21.06
N LEU A 174 -1.81 12.62 -19.93
CA LEU A 174 -1.30 13.53 -18.90
C LEU A 174 -0.14 14.41 -19.39
N LYS A 175 0.72 13.95 -20.29
CA LYS A 175 1.79 14.79 -20.86
C LYS A 175 1.24 15.94 -21.71
N ASN A 176 0.07 15.77 -22.32
CA ASN A 176 -0.52 16.81 -23.15
C ASN A 176 -1.07 17.96 -22.27
N LYS A 177 -0.26 18.99 -22.04
CA LYS A 177 -0.60 20.17 -21.22
C LYS A 177 -1.82 20.95 -21.74
N LYS A 178 -2.24 20.75 -23.00
CA LYS A 178 -3.45 21.36 -23.54
C LYS A 178 -4.74 20.75 -22.95
N ILE A 179 -4.66 19.53 -22.40
CA ILE A 179 -5.80 18.86 -21.75
C ILE A 179 -5.80 19.26 -20.28
N PRO A 180 -6.80 20.03 -19.80
CA PRO A 180 -6.85 20.46 -18.40
C PRO A 180 -7.12 19.28 -17.46
N LEU A 181 -6.56 19.35 -16.24
CA LEU A 181 -6.88 18.41 -15.16
C LEU A 181 -8.24 18.76 -14.53
N ASN A 182 -9.32 18.53 -15.28
CA ASN A 182 -10.68 18.66 -14.78
C ASN A 182 -11.04 17.48 -13.87
N ARG A 183 -12.23 17.56 -13.24
CA ARG A 183 -12.71 16.54 -12.29
C ARG A 183 -12.75 15.14 -12.91
N GLU A 184 -13.31 15.03 -14.12
CA GLU A 184 -13.46 13.76 -14.85
C GLU A 184 -12.11 13.10 -15.14
N LEU A 185 -11.14 13.86 -15.69
CA LEU A 185 -9.82 13.33 -15.97
C LEU A 185 -9.09 12.94 -14.68
N LEU A 186 -9.21 13.73 -13.62
CA LEU A 186 -8.61 13.38 -12.33
C LEU A 186 -9.20 12.07 -11.80
N ILE A 187 -10.52 11.92 -11.75
CA ILE A 187 -11.14 10.66 -11.30
C ILE A 187 -10.61 9.50 -12.13
N ARG A 188 -10.69 9.57 -13.46
CA ARG A 188 -10.20 8.52 -14.34
C ARG A 188 -8.75 8.13 -14.06
N VAL A 189 -7.88 9.12 -13.89
CA VAL A 189 -6.45 8.91 -13.63
C VAL A 189 -6.23 8.33 -12.22
N LYS A 190 -6.96 8.82 -11.21
CA LYS A 190 -6.88 8.31 -9.84
C LYS A 190 -7.44 6.89 -9.71
N SER A 191 -8.51 6.54 -10.45
CA SER A 191 -9.07 5.17 -10.52
C SER A 191 -8.14 4.17 -11.21
N LEU A 192 -7.10 4.65 -11.89
CA LEU A 192 -5.99 3.83 -12.41
C LEU A 192 -4.81 3.77 -11.44
N GLY A 193 -4.92 4.34 -10.24
CA GLY A 193 -3.93 4.29 -9.17
C GLY A 193 -2.80 5.31 -9.24
N PHE A 194 -2.87 6.31 -10.13
CA PHE A 194 -1.83 7.34 -10.20
C PHE A 194 -1.80 8.18 -8.91
N SER A 195 -0.63 8.27 -8.28
CA SER A 195 -0.41 9.19 -7.15
C SER A 195 -0.40 10.65 -7.60
N ASP A 196 -0.71 11.57 -6.69
CA ASP A 196 -0.64 13.01 -6.92
C ASP A 196 0.78 13.41 -7.34
N LYS A 197 1.78 12.81 -6.70
CA LYS A 197 3.20 12.95 -7.07
C LYS A 197 3.50 12.49 -8.48
N LYS A 198 2.94 11.36 -8.93
CA LYS A 198 3.16 10.87 -10.30
C LYS A 198 2.50 11.77 -11.35
N ILE A 199 1.29 12.25 -11.07
CA ILE A 199 0.60 13.22 -11.93
C ILE A 199 1.43 14.50 -12.03
N ALA A 200 1.93 14.99 -10.91
CA ALA A 200 2.76 16.20 -10.84
C ALA A 200 4.06 16.06 -11.64
N GLU A 201 4.77 14.93 -11.48
CA GLU A 201 5.99 14.62 -12.27
C GLU A 201 5.71 14.67 -13.78
N ILE A 202 4.62 14.03 -14.23
CA ILE A 202 4.27 13.98 -15.66
C ILE A 202 3.88 15.35 -16.21
N ARG A 203 3.17 16.15 -15.41
CA ARG A 203 2.73 17.51 -15.77
C ARG A 203 3.83 18.55 -15.64
N GLY A 204 4.94 18.22 -14.98
CA GLY A 204 5.99 19.17 -14.63
C GLY A 204 5.49 20.23 -13.66
N SER A 205 4.73 19.81 -12.64
CA SER A 205 4.20 20.65 -11.56
C SER A 205 4.61 20.09 -10.20
N GLU A 206 4.29 20.80 -9.12
CA GLU A 206 4.47 20.31 -7.76
C GLU A 206 3.29 19.43 -7.31
N GLU A 207 3.56 18.44 -6.46
CA GLU A 207 2.55 17.55 -5.86
C GLU A 207 1.46 18.33 -5.12
N LYS A 208 1.85 19.37 -4.37
CA LYS A 208 0.93 20.24 -3.63
C LYS A 208 -0.11 20.92 -4.53
N ILE A 209 0.23 21.19 -5.79
CA ILE A 209 -0.69 21.80 -6.77
C ILE A 209 -1.75 20.77 -7.18
N VAL A 210 -1.34 19.53 -7.46
CA VAL A 210 -2.27 18.45 -7.82
C VAL A 210 -3.20 18.14 -6.66
N LYS A 211 -2.68 18.04 -5.43
CA LYS A 211 -3.47 17.86 -4.21
C LYS A 211 -4.52 18.96 -4.02
N LYS A 212 -4.13 20.24 -4.06
CA LYS A 212 -5.07 21.37 -3.94
C LYS A 212 -6.14 21.36 -5.02
N LEU A 213 -5.76 21.02 -6.26
CA LEU A 213 -6.70 20.91 -7.36
C LEU A 213 -7.72 19.80 -7.12
N ARG A 214 -7.25 18.63 -6.67
CA ARG A 214 -8.04 17.46 -6.33
C ARG A 214 -9.03 17.77 -5.19
N GLU A 215 -8.59 18.47 -4.15
CA GLU A 215 -9.44 18.96 -3.06
C GLU A 215 -10.51 19.96 -3.54
N ARG A 216 -10.11 20.95 -4.36
CA ARG A 216 -11.04 21.94 -4.93
C ARG A 216 -12.12 21.30 -5.79
N LEU A 217 -11.76 20.28 -6.56
CA LEU A 217 -12.67 19.53 -7.42
C LEU A 217 -13.44 18.42 -6.70
N LYS A 218 -13.26 18.29 -5.37
CA LYS A 218 -13.89 17.26 -4.53
C LYS A 218 -13.65 15.84 -5.07
N VAL A 219 -12.43 15.58 -5.52
CA VAL A 219 -11.97 14.25 -5.92
C VAL A 219 -11.22 13.67 -4.73
N SER A 220 -11.76 12.67 -4.07
CA SER A 220 -11.15 12.04 -2.89
C SER A 220 -11.43 10.55 -2.95
N PRO A 221 -10.55 9.70 -2.40
CA PRO A 221 -10.82 8.28 -2.40
C PRO A 221 -12.05 8.00 -1.53
N ILE A 222 -12.78 6.95 -1.91
CA ILE A 222 -13.67 6.25 -1.00
C ILE A 222 -12.92 5.05 -0.43
N PHE A 223 -13.39 4.57 0.72
CA PHE A 223 -12.87 3.37 1.35
C PHE A 223 -13.92 2.28 1.26
N LYS A 224 -13.49 1.10 0.81
CA LYS A 224 -14.28 -0.13 0.68
C LYS A 224 -13.78 -1.17 1.68
N ARG A 225 -14.63 -2.12 2.07
CA ARG A 225 -14.29 -3.18 3.02
C ARG A 225 -13.86 -4.47 2.31
N VAL A 226 -13.04 -5.25 3.00
CA VAL A 226 -12.81 -6.66 2.72
C VAL A 226 -13.84 -7.45 3.51
N ASP A 227 -14.70 -8.20 2.81
CA ASP A 227 -15.86 -8.88 3.39
C ASP A 227 -15.94 -10.39 3.13
N THR A 228 -14.97 -10.96 2.41
CA THR A 228 -14.90 -12.37 1.94
C THR A 228 -15.96 -12.80 0.91
N CYS A 229 -16.94 -11.96 0.57
CA CYS A 229 -18.15 -12.40 -0.13
C CYS A 229 -18.65 -11.41 -1.20
N ALA A 230 -17.80 -10.47 -1.64
CA ALA A 230 -18.14 -9.49 -2.68
C ALA A 230 -19.46 -8.76 -2.39
N SER A 231 -19.64 -8.37 -1.13
CA SER A 231 -20.82 -7.67 -0.60
C SER A 231 -22.16 -8.44 -0.68
N GLU A 232 -22.13 -9.76 -0.87
CA GLU A 232 -23.33 -10.62 -0.73
C GLU A 232 -23.88 -10.56 0.70
N PHE A 233 -22.99 -10.55 1.71
CA PHE A 233 -23.34 -10.45 3.12
C PHE A 233 -22.74 -9.19 3.75
N PRO A 234 -23.44 -8.54 4.69
CA PRO A 234 -22.90 -7.39 5.39
C PRO A 234 -21.74 -7.79 6.29
N SER A 235 -20.62 -7.05 6.23
CA SER A 235 -19.52 -7.18 7.19
C SER A 235 -19.44 -6.00 8.15
N THR A 236 -19.30 -6.30 9.44
CA THR A 236 -19.04 -5.30 10.49
C THR A 236 -17.55 -4.99 10.65
N THR A 237 -16.67 -5.89 10.19
CA THR A 237 -15.21 -5.76 10.29
C THR A 237 -14.71 -4.56 9.50
N SER A 238 -13.89 -3.73 10.14
CA SER A 238 -13.35 -2.51 9.54
C SER A 238 -11.97 -2.78 8.93
N TYR A 239 -11.91 -3.73 7.99
CA TYR A 239 -10.73 -4.00 7.16
C TYR A 239 -10.95 -3.33 5.80
N MET A 240 -10.20 -2.26 5.51
CA MET A 240 -10.52 -1.35 4.41
C MET A 240 -9.34 -1.07 3.47
N TYR A 241 -9.68 -0.64 2.26
CA TYR A 241 -8.75 -0.11 1.26
C TYR A 241 -9.38 1.08 0.52
N SER A 242 -8.54 1.98 0.03
CA SER A 242 -8.91 3.15 -0.76
C SER A 242 -9.13 2.79 -2.24
N THR A 243 -10.09 3.46 -2.87
CA THR A 243 -10.30 3.43 -4.32
C THR A 243 -10.96 4.73 -4.80
N TYR A 244 -10.75 5.06 -6.07
CA TYR A 244 -11.40 6.20 -6.73
C TYR A 244 -12.50 5.78 -7.70
N GLU A 245 -13.01 4.55 -7.59
CA GLU A 245 -14.13 4.09 -8.41
C GLU A 245 -15.40 4.93 -8.15
N GLU A 246 -15.71 5.86 -9.06
CA GLU A 246 -17.02 6.52 -9.19
C GLU A 246 -17.78 5.82 -10.32
N ASN A 247 -18.47 4.71 -10.04
CA ASN A 247 -19.19 3.98 -11.09
C ASN A 247 -20.58 4.57 -11.36
N ALA A 248 -20.85 4.84 -12.64
CA ALA A 248 -22.21 5.09 -13.16
C ALA A 248 -23.10 3.83 -13.13
N PHE A 249 -22.50 2.63 -13.02
CA PHE A 249 -23.19 1.32 -13.12
C PHE A 249 -23.13 0.47 -11.84
N SER A 250 -22.46 0.94 -10.77
CA SER A 250 -22.43 0.23 -9.48
C SER A 250 -23.59 0.70 -8.62
N GLN A 251 -24.45 -0.23 -8.22
CA GLN A 251 -25.49 0.03 -7.21
C GLN A 251 -24.88 0.29 -5.82
N ILE A 252 -23.59 -0.01 -5.60
CA ILE A 252 -22.88 0.18 -4.33
C ILE A 252 -22.36 1.62 -4.24
N LYS A 253 -23.27 2.55 -3.94
CA LYS A 253 -22.93 3.94 -3.64
C LYS A 253 -22.28 4.06 -2.27
N GLY A 254 -21.10 4.66 -2.23
CA GLY A 254 -20.60 5.34 -1.03
C GLY A 254 -19.38 4.71 -0.36
N CYS A 255 -18.82 5.49 0.55
CA CYS A 255 -17.66 5.12 1.35
C CYS A 255 -18.08 4.37 2.61
N GLU A 256 -17.45 3.23 2.86
CA GLU A 256 -17.79 2.27 3.92
C GLU A 256 -16.95 2.44 5.20
N SER A 257 -16.06 3.44 5.24
CA SER A 257 -15.20 3.70 6.41
C SER A 257 -15.96 4.01 7.69
N LYS A 258 -17.17 4.59 7.57
CA LYS A 258 -18.07 4.95 8.67
C LYS A 258 -17.31 5.41 9.94
N PRO A 259 -16.59 6.55 9.92
CA PRO A 259 -15.86 7.07 11.08
C PRO A 259 -16.73 7.12 12.35
N SER A 260 -16.20 6.68 13.50
CA SER A 260 -16.94 6.69 14.78
C SER A 260 -16.88 8.06 15.47
N GLN A 261 -17.61 8.25 16.57
CA GLN A 261 -17.53 9.47 17.40
C GLN A 261 -16.43 9.39 18.48
N LYS A 262 -15.69 8.28 18.57
CA LYS A 262 -14.71 8.05 19.63
C LYS A 262 -13.50 8.98 19.52
N LYS A 263 -12.71 9.03 20.60
CA LYS A 263 -11.32 9.48 20.54
C LYS A 263 -10.49 8.40 19.83
N LYS A 264 -9.67 8.82 18.87
CA LYS A 264 -8.97 7.91 17.96
C LYS A 264 -7.49 8.23 17.87
N VAL A 265 -6.68 7.21 17.65
CA VAL A 265 -5.24 7.35 17.36
C VAL A 265 -4.92 6.50 16.14
N ILE A 266 -4.22 7.10 15.17
CA ILE A 266 -3.68 6.38 14.02
C ILE A 266 -2.27 5.89 14.36
N ILE A 267 -1.99 4.62 14.06
CA ILE A 267 -0.67 4.00 14.17
C ILE A 267 -0.19 3.72 12.74
N LEU A 268 0.96 4.26 12.38
CA LEU A 268 1.58 3.99 11.09
C LEU A 268 2.59 2.84 11.22
N GLY A 269 2.36 1.77 10.45
CA GLY A 269 3.29 0.65 10.32
C GLY A 269 4.55 1.01 9.52
N GLY A 270 5.36 0.01 9.20
CA GLY A 270 6.62 0.19 8.47
C GLY A 270 6.57 -0.11 6.97
N GLY A 271 5.48 -0.71 6.49
CA GLY A 271 5.40 -1.23 5.12
C GLY A 271 6.20 -2.52 4.97
N PRO A 272 6.70 -2.85 3.77
CA PRO A 272 7.41 -4.10 3.53
C PRO A 272 8.68 -4.21 4.35
N ASN A 273 8.87 -5.37 4.97
CA ASN A 273 10.11 -5.70 5.67
C ASN A 273 11.33 -5.58 4.74
N ARG A 274 12.45 -5.14 5.30
CA ARG A 274 13.76 -5.07 4.64
C ARG A 274 14.88 -5.19 5.67
N ILE A 275 16.11 -5.43 5.23
CA ILE A 275 17.26 -5.49 6.14
C ILE A 275 17.38 -4.19 6.93
N GLY A 276 17.33 -4.27 8.26
CA GLY A 276 17.35 -3.14 9.19
C GLY A 276 15.97 -2.54 9.51
N GLN A 277 14.89 -3.09 8.92
CA GLN A 277 13.50 -2.79 9.23
C GLN A 277 12.66 -4.06 9.12
N GLY A 278 12.69 -4.85 10.19
CA GLY A 278 11.99 -6.12 10.26
C GLY A 278 10.75 -6.07 11.16
N ILE A 279 10.43 -7.26 11.67
CA ILE A 279 9.26 -7.54 12.50
C ILE A 279 9.28 -6.80 13.85
N GLU A 280 10.43 -6.35 14.32
CA GLU A 280 10.60 -5.59 15.55
C GLU A 280 9.75 -4.30 15.57
N PHE A 281 9.60 -3.65 14.42
CA PHE A 281 8.76 -2.47 14.27
C PHE A 281 7.27 -2.82 14.25
N ASP A 282 6.93 -3.96 13.63
CA ASP A 282 5.55 -4.46 13.64
C ASP A 282 5.08 -4.76 15.06
N TYR A 283 5.93 -5.43 15.86
CA TYR A 283 5.70 -5.71 17.27
C TYR A 283 5.35 -4.44 18.06
N CYS A 284 6.12 -3.35 17.88
CA CYS A 284 5.85 -2.08 18.54
C CYS A 284 4.48 -1.51 18.14
N CYS A 285 4.13 -1.57 16.85
CA CYS A 285 2.84 -1.11 16.34
C CYS A 285 1.66 -1.90 16.94
N VAL A 286 1.80 -3.22 17.02
CA VAL A 286 0.79 -4.12 17.61
C VAL A 286 0.57 -3.78 19.09
N HIS A 287 1.65 -3.62 19.86
CA HIS A 287 1.56 -3.28 21.27
C HIS A 287 0.93 -1.90 21.52
N ALA A 288 1.18 -0.91 20.64
CA ALA A 288 0.48 0.38 20.72
C ALA A 288 -1.03 0.21 20.55
N SER A 289 -1.46 -0.61 19.59
CA SER A 289 -2.88 -0.90 19.35
C SER A 289 -3.54 -1.51 20.59
N TYR A 290 -2.89 -2.52 21.18
CA TYR A 290 -3.39 -3.16 22.40
C TYR A 290 -3.46 -2.21 23.60
N ALA A 291 -2.42 -1.38 23.80
CA ALA A 291 -2.41 -0.40 24.88
C ALA A 291 -3.50 0.67 24.73
N LEU A 292 -3.72 1.18 23.51
CA LEU A 292 -4.78 2.15 23.21
C LEU A 292 -6.18 1.55 23.47
N LYS A 293 -6.37 0.30 23.08
CA LYS A 293 -7.62 -0.43 23.33
C LYS A 293 -7.90 -0.58 24.83
N GLN A 294 -6.87 -0.88 25.65
CA GLN A 294 -7.00 -1.00 27.11
C GLN A 294 -7.46 0.31 27.77
N ILE A 295 -7.07 1.46 27.23
CA ILE A 295 -7.49 2.78 27.73
C ILE A 295 -8.72 3.35 27.00
N GLY A 296 -9.43 2.52 26.22
CA GLY A 296 -10.69 2.88 25.56
C GLY A 296 -10.55 3.85 24.38
N ILE A 297 -9.35 3.98 23.80
CA ILE A 297 -9.10 4.78 22.60
C ILE A 297 -9.22 3.91 21.36
N GLU A 298 -9.96 4.38 20.35
CA GLU A 298 -10.09 3.69 19.08
C GLU A 298 -8.75 3.70 18.33
N SER A 299 -8.20 2.51 18.13
CA SER A 299 -6.95 2.26 17.44
C SER A 299 -7.19 2.09 15.93
N ILE A 300 -6.46 2.85 15.11
CA ILE A 300 -6.52 2.77 13.65
C ILE A 300 -5.14 2.38 13.13
N MET A 301 -4.99 1.18 12.58
CA MET A 301 -3.75 0.74 11.95
C MET A 301 -3.71 1.11 10.47
N VAL A 302 -2.58 1.65 10.01
CA VAL A 302 -2.29 1.84 8.58
C VAL A 302 -1.00 1.12 8.26
N ASN A 303 -1.06 0.07 7.44
CA ASN A 303 0.11 -0.69 7.01
C ASN A 303 -0.21 -1.49 5.73
N CYS A 304 0.80 -1.96 5.01
CA CYS A 304 0.64 -2.69 3.74
C CYS A 304 1.49 -3.97 3.64
N ASN A 305 2.05 -4.44 4.75
CA ASN A 305 2.78 -5.70 4.79
C ASN A 305 1.80 -6.87 5.02
N PRO A 306 1.70 -7.86 4.12
CA PRO A 306 0.78 -8.98 4.28
C PRO A 306 1.25 -10.02 5.32
N GLU A 307 2.53 -10.01 5.69
CA GLU A 307 3.12 -11.03 6.57
C GLU A 307 2.96 -10.71 8.07
N THR A 308 2.48 -9.50 8.39
CA THR A 308 2.52 -8.95 9.75
C THR A 308 1.23 -9.14 10.54
N VAL A 309 1.36 -9.07 11.86
CA VAL A 309 0.22 -9.12 12.80
C VAL A 309 -0.49 -7.76 12.87
N SER A 310 0.21 -6.64 12.63
CA SER A 310 -0.46 -5.33 12.56
C SER A 310 -1.56 -5.27 11.50
N THR A 311 -1.41 -6.03 10.41
CA THR A 311 -2.40 -6.10 9.32
C THR A 311 -3.43 -7.22 9.52
N ASP A 312 -3.45 -7.90 10.67
CA ASP A 312 -4.61 -8.69 11.08
C ASP A 312 -5.73 -7.76 11.54
N TYR A 313 -6.94 -7.98 11.04
CA TYR A 313 -8.10 -7.14 11.37
C TYR A 313 -8.51 -7.23 12.85
N ASP A 314 -8.08 -8.26 13.58
CA ASP A 314 -8.32 -8.41 15.01
C ASP A 314 -7.39 -7.53 15.89
N THR A 315 -6.31 -7.00 15.31
CA THR A 315 -5.27 -6.26 16.05
C THR A 315 -5.70 -4.85 16.43
N SER A 316 -6.52 -4.19 15.61
CA SER A 316 -6.94 -2.79 15.79
C SER A 316 -8.44 -2.64 15.58
N ASP A 317 -9.04 -1.56 16.06
CA ASP A 317 -10.47 -1.29 15.83
C ASP A 317 -10.78 -1.05 14.35
N LYS A 318 -9.81 -0.48 13.62
CA LYS A 318 -9.87 -0.27 12.17
C LYS A 318 -8.52 -0.51 11.53
N LEU A 319 -8.53 -1.28 10.44
CA LEU A 319 -7.37 -1.50 9.59
C LEU A 319 -7.58 -0.85 8.23
N TYR A 320 -6.67 0.04 7.85
CA TYR A 320 -6.51 0.52 6.48
C TYR A 320 -5.29 -0.15 5.85
N PHE A 321 -5.50 -1.04 4.89
CA PHE A 321 -4.45 -1.74 4.18
C PHE A 321 -3.96 -0.90 3.00
N GLU A 322 -3.19 0.13 3.33
CA GLU A 322 -2.86 1.23 2.43
C GLU A 322 -1.36 1.52 2.37
N PRO A 323 -0.86 2.07 1.25
CA PRO A 323 0.51 2.56 1.18
C PRO A 323 0.80 3.62 2.25
N LEU A 324 2.03 3.65 2.77
CA LEU A 324 2.47 4.62 3.77
C LEU A 324 3.06 5.87 3.10
N THR A 325 2.27 6.51 2.24
CA THR A 325 2.67 7.75 1.56
C THR A 325 2.00 8.97 2.20
N GLU A 326 2.54 10.16 1.91
CA GLU A 326 1.90 11.42 2.32
C GLU A 326 0.44 11.48 1.83
N GLU A 327 0.19 11.15 0.57
CA GLU A 327 -1.15 11.21 -0.01
C GLU A 327 -2.12 10.29 0.73
N ASP A 328 -1.78 9.00 0.82
CA ASP A 328 -2.68 7.97 1.32
C ASP A 328 -2.97 8.17 2.83
N VAL A 329 -1.94 8.48 3.63
CA VAL A 329 -2.08 8.73 5.08
C VAL A 329 -2.92 9.99 5.37
N LEU A 330 -2.74 11.06 4.60
CA LEU A 330 -3.50 12.29 4.80
C LEU A 330 -4.98 12.13 4.44
N GLU A 331 -5.31 11.33 3.41
CA GLU A 331 -6.71 11.02 3.09
C GLU A 331 -7.39 10.21 4.20
N ILE A 332 -6.69 9.23 4.78
CA ILE A 332 -7.19 8.46 5.94
C ILE A 332 -7.40 9.38 7.14
N ALA A 333 -6.42 10.20 7.48
CA ALA A 333 -6.51 11.11 8.63
C ALA A 333 -7.63 12.14 8.45
N LYS A 334 -7.79 12.70 7.25
CA LYS A 334 -8.90 13.59 6.90
C LYS A 334 -10.25 12.89 7.05
N LYS A 335 -10.35 11.63 6.61
CA LYS A 335 -11.56 10.84 6.72
C LYS A 335 -11.91 10.54 8.17
N GLU A 336 -10.96 10.06 8.97
CA GLU A 336 -11.21 9.70 10.36
C GLU A 336 -11.43 10.91 11.27
N LYS A 337 -10.91 12.08 10.89
CA LYS A 337 -11.21 13.37 11.53
C LYS A 337 -12.62 13.89 11.20
N SER A 338 -13.32 13.35 10.18
CA SER A 338 -14.64 13.86 9.77
C SER A 338 -15.75 13.58 10.79
N LYS A 339 -15.51 12.73 11.79
CA LYS A 339 -16.44 12.39 12.88
C LYS A 339 -15.63 11.95 14.10
N GLY A 340 -16.02 12.36 15.30
CA GLY A 340 -15.26 12.13 16.53
C GLY A 340 -14.00 13.00 16.66
N THR A 341 -13.02 12.52 17.42
CA THR A 341 -11.78 13.27 17.70
C THR A 341 -10.56 12.44 17.37
N LEU A 342 -9.82 12.82 16.32
CA LEU A 342 -8.48 12.29 16.05
C LEU A 342 -7.48 12.98 17.00
N LEU A 343 -7.02 12.26 18.02
CA LEU A 343 -6.05 12.77 19.00
C LEU A 343 -4.68 13.01 18.36
N GLY A 344 -4.30 12.16 17.42
CA GLY A 344 -3.07 12.30 16.64
C GLY A 344 -2.63 10.99 16.00
N ILE A 345 -1.40 11.00 15.51
CA ILE A 345 -0.76 9.89 14.81
C ILE A 345 0.53 9.50 15.53
N ILE A 346 0.74 8.20 15.74
CA ILE A 346 1.99 7.60 16.21
C ILE A 346 2.83 7.24 14.98
N VAL A 347 4.04 7.79 14.92
CA VAL A 347 4.98 7.66 13.77
C VAL A 347 6.30 7.00 14.16
N GLN A 348 6.54 6.81 15.46
CA GLN A 348 7.83 6.37 16.00
C GLN A 348 8.03 4.86 15.97
N PHE A 349 6.94 4.09 15.81
CA PHE A 349 6.99 2.63 16.00
C PHE A 349 7.16 1.86 14.70
N GLY A 350 6.80 2.42 13.54
CA GLY A 350 6.94 1.77 12.24
C GLY A 350 8.32 1.92 11.58
N GLY A 351 9.34 2.40 12.29
CA GLY A 351 10.68 2.61 11.74
C GLY A 351 10.75 3.84 10.80
N GLN A 352 11.67 3.82 9.82
CA GLN A 352 11.95 5.02 9.01
C GLN A 352 10.83 5.43 8.06
N THR A 353 9.96 4.50 7.65
CA THR A 353 8.88 4.79 6.69
C THR A 353 7.95 5.91 7.22
N PRO A 354 7.32 5.77 8.40
CA PRO A 354 6.47 6.82 8.94
C PRO A 354 7.23 8.06 9.41
N LEU A 355 8.50 7.95 9.81
CA LEU A 355 9.30 9.11 10.22
C LEU A 355 9.46 10.14 9.08
N LYS A 356 9.60 9.67 7.83
CA LYS A 356 9.64 10.55 6.65
C LYS A 356 8.36 11.36 6.43
N LEU A 357 7.23 10.94 7.01
CA LEU A 357 5.94 11.60 6.87
C LEU A 357 5.73 12.74 7.88
N CYS A 358 6.60 12.87 8.90
CA CYS A 358 6.43 13.85 9.98
C CYS A 358 6.26 15.29 9.47
N LYS A 359 7.05 15.67 8.45
CA LYS A 359 6.97 17.02 7.85
C LYS A 359 5.60 17.27 7.22
N ALA A 360 5.10 16.32 6.42
CA ALA A 360 3.81 16.43 5.75
C ALA A 360 2.64 16.49 6.73
N LEU A 361 2.69 15.68 7.79
CA LEU A 361 1.71 15.67 8.87
C LEU A 361 1.67 17.02 9.61
N LYS A 362 2.83 17.59 9.93
CA LYS A 362 2.96 18.91 10.57
C LYS A 362 2.40 20.02 9.68
N GLU A 363 2.78 20.04 8.39
CA GLU A 363 2.26 21.01 7.41
C GLU A 363 0.72 20.91 7.25
N SER A 364 0.17 19.71 7.38
CA SER A 364 -1.28 19.45 7.32
C SER A 364 -1.99 19.64 8.66
N LYS A 365 -1.30 20.14 9.70
CA LYS A 365 -1.84 20.38 11.05
C LYS A 365 -2.47 19.12 11.68
N ILE A 366 -1.88 17.96 11.41
CA ILE A 366 -2.25 16.70 12.06
C ILE A 366 -1.33 16.49 13.27
N PRO A 367 -1.87 16.29 14.48
CA PRO A 367 -1.05 16.09 15.67
C PRO A 367 -0.22 14.81 15.56
N ILE A 368 1.07 14.91 15.85
CA ILE A 368 1.95 13.75 16.07
C ILE A 368 2.06 13.56 17.58
N LEU A 369 1.75 12.35 18.05
CA LEU A 369 1.81 12.01 19.47
C LEU A 369 3.22 11.54 19.84
N GLY A 370 3.64 11.75 21.08
CA GLY A 370 4.97 11.35 21.56
C GLY A 370 6.06 12.35 21.19
N THR A 371 7.27 11.85 20.93
CA THR A 371 8.44 12.69 20.59
C THR A 371 8.17 13.56 19.38
N SER A 372 8.42 14.86 19.51
CA SER A 372 8.14 15.82 18.43
C SER A 372 9.01 15.56 17.19
N PRO A 373 8.53 15.88 15.97
CA PRO A 373 9.33 15.78 14.75
C PRO A 373 10.68 16.51 14.81
N ASP A 374 10.72 17.66 15.48
CA ASP A 374 11.96 18.44 15.61
C ASP A 374 12.96 17.75 16.53
N ALA A 375 12.48 17.09 17.60
CA ALA A 375 13.32 16.29 18.47
C ALA A 375 13.84 15.01 17.79
N ILE A 376 13.05 14.41 16.89
CA ILE A 376 13.49 13.30 16.04
C ILE A 376 14.59 13.79 15.08
N ASP A 377 14.33 14.89 14.35
CA ASP A 377 15.30 15.49 13.43
C ASP A 377 16.59 15.94 14.13
N LEU A 378 16.49 16.49 15.35
CA LEU A 378 17.63 16.82 16.20
C LEU A 378 18.53 15.61 16.49
N ALA A 379 17.97 14.41 16.62
CA ALA A 379 18.73 13.19 16.87
C ALA A 379 19.25 12.51 15.59
N GLU A 380 18.53 12.62 14.47
CA GLU A 380 18.94 12.02 13.18
C GLU A 380 19.94 12.90 12.40
N ASP A 381 19.84 14.23 12.54
CA ASP A 381 20.78 15.16 11.92
C ASP A 381 22.10 15.16 12.70
N ARG A 382 23.16 14.64 12.06
CA ARG A 382 24.49 14.50 12.66
C ARG A 382 25.06 15.82 13.16
N LYS A 383 24.75 16.95 12.51
CA LYS A 383 25.23 18.27 12.91
C LYS A 383 24.48 18.75 14.13
N ARG A 384 23.14 18.73 14.10
CA ARG A 384 22.30 19.13 15.23
C ARG A 384 22.57 18.26 16.46
N PHE A 385 22.74 16.96 16.28
CA PHE A 385 23.05 16.02 17.35
C PHE A 385 24.44 16.29 17.96
N LYS A 386 25.46 16.53 17.13
CA LYS A 386 26.80 16.92 17.61
C LYS A 386 26.75 18.24 18.39
N GLU A 387 26.03 19.23 17.89
CA GLU A 387 25.83 20.51 18.59
C GLU A 387 25.14 20.30 19.95
N LEU A 388 24.17 19.39 20.03
CA LEU A 388 23.52 19.01 21.29
C LEU A 388 24.51 18.35 22.26
N LEU A 389 25.29 17.36 21.81
CA LEU A 389 26.30 16.68 22.63
C LEU A 389 27.32 17.67 23.21
N LEU A 390 27.82 18.57 22.37
CA LEU A 390 28.73 19.65 22.79
C LEU A 390 28.06 20.56 23.84
N LYS A 391 26.79 20.91 23.64
CA LYS A 391 26.03 21.74 24.59
C LYS A 391 25.84 21.08 25.95
N ILE A 392 25.74 19.76 26.00
CA ILE A 392 25.54 18.99 27.25
C ILE A 392 26.83 18.36 27.80
N ASN A 393 28.00 18.78 27.29
CA ASN A 393 29.32 18.29 27.71
C ASN A 393 29.50 16.76 27.61
N LEU A 394 28.86 16.13 26.63
CA LEU A 394 29.11 14.74 26.27
C LEU A 394 29.97 14.69 25.00
N LYS A 395 30.97 13.81 24.98
CA LYS A 395 31.88 13.63 23.84
C LYS A 395 31.35 12.64 22.84
#